data_AF-A0AAV4TMR6-F1
#
_entry.id   AF-A0AAV4TMR6-F1
#
_cell.length_a   1.000
_cell.length_b   1.000
_cell.length_c   1.000
_cell.angle_alpha   90.00
_cell.angle_beta   90.00
_cell.angle_gamma   90.00
#
_symmetry.space_group_name_H-M   'P 1'
#
loop_
_entity.id
_entity.type
_entity.pdbx_description
1 polymer ?
#
loop_
_entity_poly.entity_id
_entity_poly.type
_entity_poly.pdbx_seq_one_letter_code
_entity_poly.pdbx_strand_id
1 'polypeptide(L)'
;MHCFEGHNVIDLKDELLNGATQDKLLHCPRHDREIIRYFCRTCNVPICKECATEHPTGLHDYDHISDVGPREIEMLRLQIERCKTKLNEFKSAGSSVDSLLNCLEEQLL
;
A
#
# COMPACT_ATOMS: atom_id res chain seq x y z
N MET A 1 -14.33 -25.20 21.52
CA MET A 1 -13.92 -24.46 20.32
C MET A 1 -12.42 -24.22 20.43
N HIS A 2 -11.63 -25.07 19.78
CA HIS A 2 -10.16 -24.96 19.73
C HIS A 2 -9.81 -24.12 18.51
N CYS A 3 -9.60 -22.82 18.67
CA CYS A 3 -9.43 -21.93 17.52
C CYS A 3 -8.18 -21.05 17.52
N PHE A 4 -7.25 -21.13 18.48
CA PHE A 4 -6.03 -20.29 18.45
C PHE A 4 -4.81 -20.91 19.15
N GLU A 5 -4.58 -22.23 19.03
CA GLU A 5 -3.31 -22.81 19.49
C GLU A 5 -2.22 -22.55 18.43
N GLY A 6 -1.35 -21.56 18.69
CA GLY A 6 -0.13 -21.33 17.91
C GLY A 6 0.04 -19.95 17.27
N HIS A 7 -0.91 -19.02 17.44
CA HIS A 7 -0.77 -17.67 16.93
C HIS A 7 -0.39 -16.70 18.05
N ASN A 8 0.77 -16.05 17.93
CA ASN A 8 1.14 -14.95 18.81
C ASN A 8 0.45 -13.67 18.29
N VAL A 9 -0.60 -13.21 18.99
CA VAL A 9 -1.24 -11.94 18.67
C VAL A 9 -0.36 -10.83 19.24
N ILE A 10 0.25 -10.04 18.36
CA ILE A 10 1.15 -8.95 18.72
C ILE A 10 0.42 -7.64 18.51
N ASP A 11 0.53 -6.73 19.48
CA ASP A 11 -0.06 -5.40 19.41
C ASP A 11 0.72 -4.54 18.40
N LEU A 12 0.01 -3.91 17.45
CA LEU A 12 0.63 -3.10 16.38
C LEU A 12 1.52 -1.98 16.93
N LYS A 13 1.25 -1.52 18.14
CA LYS A 13 2.00 -0.47 18.83
C LYS A 13 3.39 -0.94 19.31
N ASP A 14 3.55 -2.23 19.61
CA ASP A 14 4.79 -2.79 20.13
C ASP A 14 5.86 -3.00 19.03
N GLU A 15 5.45 -3.25 17.78
CA GLU A 15 6.40 -3.31 16.65
C GLU A 15 6.81 -1.92 16.15
N LEU A 16 5.97 -0.88 16.25
CA LEU A 16 6.36 0.47 15.83
C LEU A 16 7.47 1.10 16.69
N LEU A 17 7.56 0.71 17.97
CA LEU A 17 8.58 1.20 18.89
C LEU A 17 9.90 0.41 18.81
N ASN A 18 9.84 -0.87 18.44
CA ASN A 18 11.03 -1.74 18.32
C ASN A 18 11.52 -1.90 16.87
N GLY A 19 10.68 -1.65 15.86
CA GLY A 19 10.92 -1.95 14.45
C GLY A 19 11.45 -0.78 13.63
N ALA A 20 11.68 0.40 14.23
CA ALA A 20 12.24 1.55 13.50
C ALA A 20 13.75 1.45 13.25
N THR A 21 14.45 0.46 13.83
CA THR A 21 15.94 0.41 13.80
C THR A 21 16.55 -0.97 13.64
N GLN A 22 15.77 -2.05 13.53
CA GLN A 22 16.28 -3.37 13.15
C GLN A 22 15.62 -3.79 11.84
N ASP A 23 16.39 -3.74 10.74
CA ASP A 23 16.09 -4.45 9.51
C ASP A 23 15.93 -5.94 9.86
N LYS A 24 14.70 -6.35 10.21
CA LYS A 24 14.37 -7.75 10.43
C LYS A 24 14.45 -8.40 9.05
N LEU A 25 15.60 -9.01 8.77
CA LEU A 25 15.86 -9.68 7.51
C LEU A 25 14.76 -10.72 7.28
N LEU A 26 13.96 -10.51 6.23
CA LEU A 26 12.87 -11.40 5.89
C LEU A 26 13.43 -12.59 5.12
N HIS A 27 13.27 -13.78 5.67
CA HIS A 27 13.67 -15.03 5.01
C HIS A 27 12.65 -15.43 3.95
N CYS A 28 13.14 -16.03 2.87
CA CYS A 28 12.28 -16.57 1.83
C CYS A 28 11.55 -17.83 2.35
N PRO A 29 10.21 -17.91 2.22
CA PRO A 29 9.44 -19.07 2.71
C PRO A 29 9.68 -20.35 1.91
N ARG A 30 10.37 -20.25 0.76
CA ARG A 30 10.69 -21.37 -0.12
C ARG A 30 12.18 -21.75 -0.07
N HIS A 31 13.03 -20.80 0.31
CA HIS A 31 14.48 -20.94 0.37
C HIS A 31 14.94 -20.43 1.73
N ASP A 32 14.81 -21.25 2.78
CA ASP A 32 14.94 -20.82 4.19
C ASP A 32 16.25 -20.10 4.53
N ARG A 33 17.31 -20.36 3.76
CA ARG A 33 18.64 -19.74 3.95
C ARG A 33 18.81 -18.41 3.22
N GLU A 34 17.88 -18.06 2.34
CA GLU A 34 17.95 -16.87 1.52
C GLU A 34 17.07 -15.76 2.08
N ILE A 35 17.54 -14.53 1.91
CA ILE A 35 16.85 -13.31 2.33
C ILE A 35 16.14 -12.71 1.13
N ILE A 36 14.93 -12.21 1.35
CA ILE A 36 14.18 -11.40 0.39
C ILE A 36 14.95 -10.11 0.10
N ARG A 37 15.24 -9.87 -1.18
CA ARG A 37 15.97 -8.67 -1.64
C ARG A 37 15.27 -7.94 -2.78
N TYR A 38 14.32 -8.60 -3.44
CA TYR A 38 13.64 -8.07 -4.61
C TYR A 38 12.13 -8.13 -4.44
N PHE A 39 11.43 -7.34 -5.23
CA PHE A 39 9.99 -7.40 -5.36
C PHE A 39 9.62 -7.59 -6.82
N CYS A 40 8.95 -8.69 -7.14
CA CYS A 40 8.43 -8.95 -8.47
C CYS A 40 7.08 -8.26 -8.65
N ARG A 41 7.02 -7.29 -9.55
CA ARG A 41 5.80 -6.56 -9.92
C ARG A 41 4.84 -7.44 -10.69
N THR A 42 5.34 -8.28 -11.59
CA THR A 42 4.49 -9.18 -12.40
C THR A 42 3.68 -10.14 -11.54
N CYS A 43 4.32 -10.71 -10.51
CA CYS A 43 3.67 -11.63 -9.56
C CYS A 43 3.07 -10.93 -8.34
N ASN A 44 3.42 -9.65 -8.13
CA ASN A 44 3.08 -8.86 -6.94
C ASN A 44 3.54 -9.53 -5.62
N VAL A 45 4.77 -10.04 -5.57
CA VAL A 45 5.33 -10.73 -4.38
C VAL A 45 6.81 -10.40 -4.14
N PRO A 46 7.25 -10.38 -2.86
CA PRO A 46 8.67 -10.34 -2.52
C PRO A 46 9.39 -11.65 -2.89
N ILE A 47 10.60 -11.55 -3.41
CA ILE A 47 11.41 -12.71 -3.82
C ILE A 47 12.87 -12.58 -3.36
N CYS A 48 13.52 -13.74 -3.13
CA CYS A 48 14.96 -13.81 -2.90
C CYS A 48 15.74 -14.00 -4.21
N LYS A 49 17.07 -14.09 -4.11
CA LYS A 49 17.94 -14.29 -5.27
C LYS A 49 17.71 -15.64 -5.96
N GLU A 50 17.43 -16.71 -5.22
CA GLU A 50 17.13 -18.02 -5.80
C GLU A 50 15.80 -18.01 -6.56
N CYS A 51 14.75 -17.40 -5.99
CA CYS A 51 13.47 -17.22 -6.69
C CYS A 51 13.61 -16.46 -8.01
N ALA A 52 14.57 -15.54 -8.15
CA ALA A 52 14.78 -14.78 -9.38
C ALA A 52 15.15 -15.66 -10.58
N THR A 53 15.68 -16.88 -10.37
CA THR A 53 15.94 -17.84 -11.46
C THR A 53 14.66 -18.36 -12.12
N GLU A 54 13.56 -18.38 -11.38
CA GLU A 54 12.22 -18.75 -11.88
C GLU A 54 11.40 -17.52 -12.31
N HIS A 55 11.95 -16.33 -12.10
CA HIS A 55 11.38 -15.06 -12.52
C HIS A 55 12.35 -14.40 -13.51
N PRO A 56 12.64 -15.02 -14.68
CA PRO A 56 13.68 -14.53 -15.56
C PRO A 56 13.33 -13.13 -16.10
N THR A 57 14.34 -12.26 -16.11
CA THR A 57 14.24 -10.91 -16.66
C THR A 57 13.72 -10.96 -18.10
N GLY A 58 12.70 -10.16 -18.40
CA GLY A 58 12.03 -10.12 -19.71
C GLY A 58 10.71 -10.90 -19.76
N LEU A 59 10.49 -11.86 -18.85
CA LEU A 59 9.14 -12.39 -18.59
C LEU A 59 8.53 -11.74 -17.35
N HIS A 60 9.34 -11.54 -16.32
CA HIS A 60 8.92 -10.95 -15.05
C HIS A 60 9.74 -9.70 -14.75
N ASP A 61 9.04 -8.66 -14.32
CA ASP A 61 9.64 -7.40 -13.89
C ASP A 61 9.82 -7.42 -12.37
N TYR A 62 11.06 -7.22 -11.92
CA TYR A 62 11.38 -7.11 -10.50
C TYR A 62 12.53 -6.13 -10.29
N ASP A 63 12.46 -5.38 -9.19
CA ASP A 63 13.54 -4.47 -8.76
C ASP A 63 13.96 -4.81 -7.32
N HIS A 64 15.07 -4.23 -6.88
CA HIS A 64 15.51 -4.35 -5.50
C HIS A 64 14.54 -3.65 -4.55
N ILE A 65 14.26 -4.25 -3.40
CA ILE A 65 13.23 -3.76 -2.47
C ILE A 65 13.55 -2.36 -1.90
N SER A 66 14.84 -2.00 -1.80
CA SER A 66 15.29 -0.66 -1.41
C SER A 66 14.78 0.44 -2.33
N ASP A 67 14.55 0.11 -3.60
CA ASP A 67 14.17 1.08 -4.63
C ASP A 67 12.64 1.10 -4.79
N VAL A 68 12.01 -0.06 -4.61
CA VAL A 68 10.55 -0.22 -4.70
C VAL A 68 9.87 0.53 -3.56
N GLY A 69 10.28 0.32 -2.30
CA GLY A 69 9.60 0.93 -1.14
C GLY A 69 9.41 2.45 -1.25
N PRO A 70 10.48 3.24 -1.41
CA PRO A 70 10.38 4.69 -1.56
C PRO A 70 9.54 5.12 -2.77
N ARG A 71 9.68 4.42 -3.91
CA ARG A 71 8.92 4.71 -5.14
C ARG A 71 7.43 4.49 -4.94
N GLU A 72 7.04 3.37 -4.34
CA GLU A 72 5.62 3.05 -4.09
C GLU A 72 5.00 4.04 -3.08
N ILE A 73 5.73 4.42 -2.03
CA ILE A 73 5.27 5.44 -1.06
C ILE A 73 4.99 6.77 -1.77
N GLU A 74 5.89 7.21 -2.65
CA GLU A 74 5.70 8.46 -3.38
C GLU A 74 4.51 8.40 -4.34
N MET A 75 4.33 7.28 -5.03
CA MET A 75 3.15 7.07 -5.87
C MET A 75 1.86 7.10 -5.05
N LEU A 76 1.82 6.45 -3.87
CA LEU A 76 0.66 6.48 -2.99
C LEU A 76 0.36 7.90 -2.49
N ARG A 77 1.37 8.68 -2.11
CA ARG A 77 1.21 10.09 -1.73
C ARG A 77 0.57 10.91 -2.84
N LEU A 78 1.05 10.77 -4.07
CA LEU A 78 0.48 11.47 -5.21
C LEU A 78 -0.99 11.08 -5.44
N GLN A 79 -1.34 9.79 -5.34
CA GLN A 79 -2.73 9.36 -5.49
C GLN A 79 -3.63 9.89 -4.37
N ILE A 80 -3.14 9.93 -3.12
CA ILE A 80 -3.87 10.52 -1.99
C ILE A 80 -4.17 12.00 -2.26
N GLU A 81 -3.19 12.77 -2.72
CA GLU A 81 -3.41 14.19 -3.04
C GLU A 81 -4.42 14.36 -4.18
N ARG A 82 -4.35 13.53 -5.23
CA ARG A 82 -5.37 13.53 -6.30
C ARG A 82 -6.78 13.23 -5.78
N CYS A 83 -6.90 12.29 -4.85
CA CYS A 83 -8.18 11.97 -4.21
C CYS A 83 -8.71 13.15 -3.38
N LYS A 84 -7.85 13.85 -2.64
CA LYS A 84 -8.23 15.04 -1.88
C LYS A 84 -8.70 16.17 -2.79
N THR A 85 -8.00 16.43 -3.90
CA THR A 85 -8.41 17.44 -4.88
C THR A 85 -9.79 17.12 -5.44
N LYS A 86 -10.00 15.88 -5.92
CA LYS A 86 -11.31 15.44 -6.43
C LYS A 86 -12.42 15.54 -5.38
N LEU A 87 -12.13 15.19 -4.12
CA LEU A 87 -13.09 15.33 -3.03
C LEU A 87 -13.51 16.79 -2.85
N ASN A 88 -12.58 17.74 -2.94
CA ASN A 88 -12.88 19.16 -2.84
C ASN A 88 -13.71 19.66 -4.03
N GLU A 89 -13.43 19.19 -5.24
CA GLU A 89 -14.24 19.46 -6.43
C GLU A 89 -15.68 18.95 -6.27
N PHE A 90 -15.87 17.74 -5.73
CA PHE A 90 -17.21 17.23 -5.46
C PHE A 90 -17.95 18.01 -4.37
N LYS A 91 -17.24 18.46 -3.32
CA LYS A 91 -17.83 19.31 -2.29
C LYS A 91 -18.29 20.66 -2.84
N SER A 92 -17.48 21.32 -3.67
CA SER A 92 -17.85 22.62 -4.26
C SER A 92 -19.01 22.48 -5.25
N ALA A 93 -19.04 21.40 -6.04
CA ALA A 93 -20.17 21.09 -6.90
C ALA A 93 -21.45 20.85 -6.10
N GLY A 94 -21.37 20.10 -4.99
CA GLY A 94 -22.49 19.88 -4.07
C GLY A 94 -23.05 21.19 -3.52
N SER A 95 -22.20 22.06 -2.97
CA SER A 95 -22.63 23.37 -2.44
C SER A 95 -23.25 24.28 -3.50
N SER A 96 -22.82 24.16 -4.76
CA SER A 96 -23.41 24.90 -5.88
C SER A 96 -24.83 24.41 -6.18
N VAL A 97 -25.07 23.09 -6.14
CA VAL A 97 -26.41 22.51 -6.28
C VAL A 97 -27.33 22.95 -5.14
N ASP A 98 -26.85 22.91 -3.89
CA ASP A 98 -27.62 23.35 -2.72
C ASP A 98 -28.03 24.82 -2.84
N SER A 99 -27.11 25.68 -3.31
CA SER A 99 -27.38 27.11 -3.51
C SER A 99 -28.44 27.35 -4.58
N LEU A 100 -28.41 26.58 -5.67
CA LEU A 100 -29.43 26.66 -6.73
C LEU A 100 -30.80 26.18 -6.25
N LEU A 101 -30.85 25.12 -5.44
CA LEU A 101 -32.10 24.64 -4.83
C LEU A 101 -32.73 25.73 -3.96
N ASN A 102 -31.95 26.33 -3.06
CA ASN A 102 -32.45 27.42 -2.20
C ASN A 102 -33.00 28.60 -3.03
N CYS A 103 -32.32 28.97 -4.12
CA CYS A 103 -32.77 30.07 -4.98
C CYS A 103 -34.10 29.75 -5.69
N LEU A 104 -34.33 28.50 -6.10
CA LEU A 104 -35.59 28.07 -6.70
C LEU A 104 -36.72 28.05 -5.67
N GLU A 105 -36.45 27.62 -4.44
CA GLU A 105 -37.44 27.63 -3.35
C GLU A 105 -37.89 29.04 -2.99
N GLU A 106 -36.96 30.01 -2.96
CA GLU A 106 -37.28 31.43 -2.74
C GLU A 106 -38.11 32.06 -3.86
N GLN A 107 -38.02 31.56 -5.10
CA GLN A 107 -38.79 32.06 -6.25
C GLN A 107 -40.21 31.48 -6.36
N LEU A 108 -40.51 30.41 -5.62
CA LEU A 108 -41.82 29.74 -5.59
C LEU A 108 -42.72 30.22 -4.44
N LEU A 109 -42.25 31.17 -3.62
CA LEU A 109 -42.99 31.90 -2.57
C LEU A 109 -43.35 33.32 -3.04
#